data_AF-A0A8T6XN28-F1
#
_entry.id   AF-A0A8T6XN28-F1
#
_cell.length_a   1.000
_cell.length_b   1.000
_cell.length_c   1.000
_cell.angle_alpha   90.00
_cell.angle_beta   90.00
_cell.angle_gamma   90.00
#
_symmetry.space_group_name_H-M   'P 1'
#
loop_
_entity.id
_entity.type
_entity.pdbx_description
1 polymer ?
#
loop_
_entity_poly.entity_id
_entity_poly.type
_entity_poly.pdbx_seq_one_letter_code
_entity_poly.pdbx_strand_id
1 'polypeptide(L)'
;MIAVGHEEISKYPFLADAGNYLKDKGFTLEQFGTDPDLKIILNEAFNRVIVASEGKIYKSNSETEYTSSLPKEVFSFLLAIVLLKLCGMNTLIRRFSLAEARRAEGFLEKDLLDNRNQNRDDLVKRILGDLFSISIEKKGDKFAIPISNFLEHSINFHEKEWKLVNRLVEDGYVLLSNHETVRLIRKELSNFINSKVNSVKTPQMPQGFEEYVTKLTKLGKKFSVPMIQSTEYPPCIKHAIEVLEKGENLPHSGRFLLATYLLSKGKPIDDIVPLFKNAPDYNEKITRYQLNHLAGDSGSGTKYSCPSCEKLETQNLCFAIPECNGIINPLQFGRKRK
;
A
#
# COMPACT_ATOMS: atom_id res chain seq x y z
N MET A 1 -21.71 4.22 -1.96
CA MET A 1 -20.83 5.41 -1.92
C MET A 1 -21.31 6.26 -0.74
N ILE A 2 -20.44 6.58 0.21
CA ILE A 2 -20.87 7.32 1.41
C ILE A 2 -21.27 8.73 0.96
N ALA A 3 -22.55 9.08 1.10
CA ALA A 3 -23.03 10.43 0.84
C ALA A 3 -22.59 11.34 1.99
N VAL A 4 -21.68 12.29 1.69
CA VAL A 4 -21.09 13.20 2.67
C VAL A 4 -21.41 14.66 2.32
N GLY A 5 -21.61 15.49 3.33
CA GLY A 5 -21.87 16.92 3.18
C GLY A 5 -20.65 17.71 2.70
N HIS A 6 -20.85 19.00 2.37
CA HIS A 6 -19.77 19.89 1.89
C HIS A 6 -18.62 20.09 2.90
N GLU A 7 -18.89 20.05 4.20
CA GLU A 7 -17.87 20.13 5.24
C GLU A 7 -17.06 18.81 5.33
N GLU A 8 -17.76 17.68 5.32
CA GLU A 8 -17.17 16.34 5.41
C GLU A 8 -16.30 16.01 4.19
N ILE A 9 -16.72 16.38 2.99
CA ILE A 9 -15.93 16.14 1.77
C ILE A 9 -14.64 16.96 1.74
N SER A 10 -14.59 18.09 2.45
CA SER A 10 -13.37 18.90 2.62
C SER A 10 -12.39 18.25 3.61
N LYS A 11 -12.91 17.60 4.67
CA LYS A 11 -12.11 16.80 5.61
C LYS A 11 -11.62 15.49 4.98
N TYR A 12 -12.46 14.86 4.16
CA TYR A 12 -12.28 13.53 3.58
C TYR A 12 -12.40 13.55 2.04
N PRO A 13 -11.53 14.28 1.33
CA PRO A 13 -11.66 14.44 -0.12
C PRO A 13 -11.46 13.13 -0.90
N PHE A 14 -10.88 12.10 -0.28
CA PHE A 14 -10.81 10.76 -0.83
C PHE A 14 -12.16 10.04 -0.91
N LEU A 15 -13.23 10.56 -0.29
CA LEU A 15 -14.59 10.07 -0.48
C LEU A 15 -15.22 10.62 -1.77
N ALA A 16 -14.75 11.79 -2.24
CA ALA A 16 -15.22 12.39 -3.49
C ALA A 16 -14.90 11.50 -4.70
N ASP A 17 -15.81 11.40 -5.66
CA ASP A 17 -15.51 10.78 -6.94
C ASP A 17 -14.62 11.71 -7.77
N ALA A 18 -13.32 11.38 -7.83
CA ALA A 18 -12.31 12.21 -8.47
C ALA A 18 -12.59 12.53 -9.95
N GLY A 19 -13.23 11.61 -10.67
CA GLY A 19 -13.50 11.77 -12.10
C GLY A 19 -14.71 12.66 -12.37
N ASN A 20 -15.73 12.58 -11.52
CA ASN A 20 -17.00 13.29 -11.71
C ASN A 20 -16.97 14.67 -11.05
N TYR A 21 -16.33 14.82 -9.88
CA TYR A 21 -16.40 16.06 -9.10
C TYR A 21 -15.89 17.32 -9.82
N LEU A 22 -14.79 17.23 -10.59
CA LEU A 22 -14.26 18.36 -11.37
C LEU A 22 -15.20 18.72 -12.52
N LYS A 23 -15.71 17.70 -13.23
CA LYS A 23 -16.62 17.86 -14.38
C LYS A 23 -17.98 18.41 -13.96
N ASP A 24 -18.53 17.90 -12.87
CA ASP A 24 -19.81 18.33 -12.29
C ASP A 24 -19.78 19.81 -11.87
N LYS A 25 -18.58 20.32 -11.54
CA LYS A 25 -18.35 21.73 -11.22
C LYS A 25 -17.94 22.57 -12.43
N GLY A 26 -17.91 21.99 -13.62
CA GLY A 26 -17.65 22.70 -14.88
C GLY A 26 -16.18 23.03 -15.15
N PHE A 27 -15.24 22.39 -14.44
CA PHE A 27 -13.81 22.64 -14.63
C PHE A 27 -13.11 21.55 -15.45
N THR A 28 -12.21 21.96 -16.33
CA THR A 28 -11.28 21.07 -17.04
C THR A 28 -9.89 21.10 -16.41
N LEU A 29 -9.05 20.09 -16.70
CA LEU A 29 -7.70 20.04 -16.13
C LEU A 29 -6.81 21.16 -16.68
N GLU A 30 -6.99 21.52 -17.95
CA GLU A 30 -6.22 22.54 -18.66
C GLU A 30 -6.40 23.92 -18.01
N GLN A 31 -7.62 24.23 -17.58
CA GLN A 31 -7.92 25.51 -16.90
C GLN A 31 -7.04 25.73 -15.67
N PHE A 32 -6.75 24.68 -14.88
CA PHE A 32 -5.87 24.79 -13.71
C PHE A 32 -4.40 25.04 -14.06
N GLY A 33 -3.98 24.77 -15.30
CA GLY A 33 -2.63 25.03 -15.77
C GLY A 33 -2.47 26.40 -16.46
N THR A 34 -3.54 26.91 -17.08
CA THR A 34 -3.52 28.12 -17.90
C THR A 34 -4.11 29.36 -17.21
N ASP A 35 -5.14 29.20 -16.39
CA ASP A 35 -5.79 30.31 -15.68
C ASP A 35 -5.01 30.66 -14.41
N PRO A 36 -4.49 31.91 -14.27
CA PRO A 36 -3.75 32.33 -13.09
C PRO A 36 -4.49 32.14 -11.75
N ASP A 37 -5.82 32.32 -11.73
CA ASP A 37 -6.62 32.23 -10.51
C ASP A 37 -6.79 30.78 -10.05
N LEU A 38 -6.93 29.86 -11.02
CA LEU A 38 -7.04 28.42 -10.75
C LEU A 38 -5.68 27.76 -10.51
N LYS A 39 -4.60 28.31 -11.08
CA LYS A 39 -3.23 27.81 -10.92
C LYS A 39 -2.75 27.81 -9.47
N ILE A 40 -3.34 28.64 -8.62
CA ILE A 40 -3.11 28.63 -7.16
C ILE A 40 -3.45 27.25 -6.57
N ILE A 41 -4.55 26.63 -7.02
CA ILE A 41 -4.99 25.31 -6.53
C ILE A 41 -4.04 24.21 -7.03
N LEU A 42 -3.50 24.35 -8.25
CA LEU A 42 -2.47 23.44 -8.75
C LEU A 42 -1.16 23.54 -7.94
N ASN A 43 -0.77 24.76 -7.55
CA ASN A 43 0.37 24.97 -6.65
C ASN A 43 0.15 24.33 -5.28
N GLU A 44 -1.06 24.46 -4.71
CA GLU A 44 -1.44 23.80 -3.46
C GLU A 44 -1.38 22.28 -3.59
N ALA A 45 -1.91 21.72 -4.68
CA ALA A 45 -1.85 20.30 -4.98
C ALA A 45 -0.40 19.79 -5.06
N PHE A 46 0.47 20.52 -5.76
CA PHE A 46 1.89 20.20 -5.82
C PHE A 46 2.54 20.25 -4.43
N ASN A 47 2.32 21.34 -3.67
CA ASN A 47 2.85 21.48 -2.31
C ASN A 47 2.36 20.36 -1.38
N ARG A 48 1.09 19.95 -1.50
CA ARG A 48 0.52 18.82 -0.76
C ARG A 48 1.29 17.53 -0.99
N VAL A 49 1.69 17.24 -2.24
CA VAL A 49 2.55 16.08 -2.57
C VAL A 49 3.97 16.26 -2.01
N ILE A 50 4.55 17.46 -2.08
CA ILE A 50 5.89 17.74 -1.51
C ILE A 50 5.91 17.50 0.00
N VAL A 51 4.97 18.09 0.74
CA VAL A 51 4.86 17.91 2.21
C VAL A 51 4.70 16.44 2.57
N ALA A 52 3.86 15.70 1.84
CA ALA A 52 3.71 14.26 2.05
C ALA A 52 4.99 13.48 1.76
N SER A 53 5.76 13.88 0.74
CA SER A 53 7.03 13.23 0.40
C SER A 53 8.06 13.31 1.53
N GLU A 54 8.02 14.40 2.32
CA GLU A 54 8.84 14.64 3.52
C GLU A 54 8.31 13.92 4.76
N GLY A 55 7.19 13.19 4.66
CA GLY A 55 6.57 12.49 5.80
C GLY A 55 5.76 13.41 6.73
N LYS A 56 5.47 14.63 6.30
CA LYS A 56 4.67 15.62 7.03
C LYS A 56 3.20 15.56 6.58
N ILE A 57 2.32 16.14 7.40
CA ILE A 57 0.89 16.27 7.09
C ILE A 57 0.65 17.65 6.48
N TYR A 58 0.00 17.69 5.31
CA TYR A 58 -0.40 18.96 4.69
C TYR A 58 -1.43 19.66 5.57
N LYS A 59 -1.15 20.93 5.89
CA LYS A 59 -2.09 21.84 6.57
C LYS A 59 -2.49 22.89 5.55
N SER A 60 -3.79 23.03 5.34
CA SER A 60 -4.32 24.11 4.52
C SER A 60 -4.10 25.43 5.26
N ASN A 61 -3.75 26.50 4.55
CA ASN A 61 -3.70 27.84 5.14
C ASN A 61 -5.11 28.38 5.48
N SER A 62 -6.15 27.62 5.13
CA SER A 62 -7.57 27.98 5.26
C SER A 62 -8.20 27.61 6.60
N GLU A 63 -7.47 27.58 7.72
CA GLU A 63 -8.14 27.62 9.04
C GLU A 63 -8.85 28.98 9.28
N THR A 64 -8.59 30.00 8.44
CA THR A 64 -9.15 31.36 8.55
C THR A 64 -10.16 31.77 7.48
N GLU A 65 -10.44 30.98 6.43
CA GLU A 65 -11.36 31.42 5.36
C GLU A 65 -12.22 30.26 4.82
N TYR A 66 -13.38 30.03 5.45
CA TYR A 66 -14.50 29.26 4.87
C TYR A 66 -15.26 30.05 3.77
N THR A 67 -14.67 31.14 3.25
CA THR A 67 -15.34 32.18 2.45
C THR A 67 -15.21 32.01 0.94
N SER A 68 -14.43 31.05 0.43
CA SER A 68 -14.42 30.78 -1.01
C SER A 68 -15.52 29.79 -1.41
N SER A 69 -16.40 30.18 -2.34
CA SER A 69 -17.42 29.34 -2.99
C SER A 69 -16.85 28.09 -3.67
N LEU A 70 -15.53 28.06 -3.90
CA LEU A 70 -14.80 26.95 -4.46
C LEU A 70 -14.25 26.01 -3.37
N PRO A 71 -14.55 24.70 -3.40
CA PRO A 71 -14.01 23.71 -2.46
C PRO A 71 -12.53 23.40 -2.76
N LYS A 72 -11.65 24.39 -2.49
CA LYS A 72 -10.20 24.34 -2.77
C LYS A 72 -9.53 23.07 -2.23
N GLU A 73 -9.93 22.62 -1.05
CA GLU A 73 -9.35 21.44 -0.41
C GLU A 73 -9.61 20.14 -1.19
N VAL A 74 -10.79 20.03 -1.79
CA VAL A 74 -11.16 18.89 -2.64
C VAL A 74 -10.40 18.98 -3.96
N PHE A 75 -10.39 20.16 -4.60
CA PHE A 75 -9.68 20.32 -5.86
C PHE A 75 -8.16 20.12 -5.73
N SER A 76 -7.53 20.64 -4.68
CA SER A 76 -6.09 20.42 -4.45
C SER A 76 -5.77 18.94 -4.24
N PHE A 77 -6.63 18.19 -3.55
CA PHE A 77 -6.50 16.74 -3.42
C PHE A 77 -6.66 16.02 -4.78
N LEU A 78 -7.67 16.36 -5.57
CA LEU A 78 -7.91 15.74 -6.88
C LEU A 78 -6.78 16.02 -7.88
N LEU A 79 -6.29 17.26 -7.93
CA LEU A 79 -5.15 17.62 -8.75
C LEU A 79 -3.86 16.94 -8.27
N ALA A 80 -3.69 16.70 -6.97
CA ALA A 80 -2.55 15.95 -6.46
C ALA A 80 -2.58 14.49 -6.95
N ILE A 81 -3.76 13.86 -7.03
CA ILE A 81 -3.93 12.54 -7.65
C ILE A 81 -3.50 12.58 -9.12
N VAL A 82 -3.94 13.59 -9.88
CA VAL A 82 -3.57 13.76 -11.29
C VAL A 82 -2.05 13.89 -11.45
N LEU A 83 -1.41 14.77 -10.66
CA LEU A 83 0.04 14.95 -10.67
C LEU A 83 0.80 13.67 -10.34
N LEU A 84 0.35 12.92 -9.34
CA LEU A 84 0.93 11.64 -8.95
C LEU A 84 0.81 10.60 -10.07
N LYS A 85 -0.33 10.58 -10.76
CA LYS A 85 -0.56 9.65 -11.87
C LYS A 85 0.23 9.99 -13.12
N LEU A 86 0.39 11.28 -13.42
CA LEU A 86 1.26 11.74 -14.50
C LEU A 86 2.75 11.46 -14.20
N CYS A 87 3.20 11.57 -12.94
CA CYS A 87 4.60 11.31 -12.59
C CYS A 87 4.97 9.82 -12.54
N GLY A 88 4.00 8.92 -12.33
CA GLY A 88 4.21 7.47 -12.31
C GLY A 88 5.08 6.94 -11.17
N MET A 89 5.41 7.75 -10.16
CA MET A 89 6.30 7.36 -9.06
C MET A 89 5.52 6.71 -7.90
N ASN A 90 5.47 5.38 -7.86
CA ASN A 90 4.79 4.60 -6.81
C ASN A 90 5.23 4.97 -5.38
N THR A 91 6.51 5.33 -5.18
CA THR A 91 7.00 5.77 -3.87
C THR A 91 6.32 7.05 -3.39
N LEU A 92 6.04 8.00 -4.29
CA LEU A 92 5.32 9.23 -3.96
C LEU A 92 3.84 8.94 -3.69
N ILE A 93 3.21 8.07 -4.47
CA ILE A 93 1.82 7.64 -4.24
C ILE A 93 1.65 7.04 -2.84
N ARG A 94 2.56 6.15 -2.43
CA ARG A 94 2.54 5.53 -1.10
C ARG A 94 2.70 6.57 0.02
N ARG A 95 3.64 7.51 -0.13
CA ARG A 95 3.89 8.58 0.85
C ARG A 95 2.70 9.53 0.96
N PHE A 96 2.14 9.94 -0.17
CA PHE A 96 0.93 10.76 -0.25
C PHE A 96 -0.25 10.08 0.45
N SER A 97 -0.52 8.82 0.12
CA SER A 97 -1.65 8.08 0.69
C SER A 97 -1.54 7.95 2.21
N LEU A 98 -0.33 7.73 2.75
CA LEU A 98 -0.10 7.68 4.18
C LEU A 98 -0.28 9.06 4.85
N ALA A 99 0.21 10.13 4.23
CA ALA A 99 0.05 11.49 4.75
C ALA A 99 -1.42 11.90 4.81
N GLU A 100 -2.19 11.60 3.76
CA GLU A 100 -3.63 11.85 3.71
C GLU A 100 -4.43 10.99 4.70
N ALA A 101 -4.03 9.73 4.91
CA ALA A 101 -4.63 8.89 5.94
C ALA A 101 -4.40 9.46 7.35
N ARG A 102 -3.18 9.95 7.65
CA ARG A 102 -2.88 10.61 8.92
C ARG A 102 -3.62 11.94 9.09
N ARG A 103 -3.83 12.67 8.00
CA ARG A 103 -4.65 13.88 8.00
C ARG A 103 -6.11 13.56 8.34
N ALA A 104 -6.67 12.55 7.67
CA ALA A 104 -8.04 12.07 7.91
C ALA A 104 -8.21 11.59 9.36
N GLU A 105 -7.23 10.85 9.88
CA GLU A 105 -7.20 10.42 11.27
C GLU A 105 -7.31 11.59 12.25
N GLY A 106 -6.54 12.66 12.05
CA GLY A 106 -6.62 13.84 12.91
C GLY A 106 -7.99 14.53 12.90
N PHE A 107 -8.73 14.48 11.78
CA PHE A 107 -10.10 14.98 11.74
C PHE A 107 -11.07 14.02 12.44
N LEU A 108 -10.97 12.71 12.16
CA LEU A 108 -11.82 11.69 12.79
C LEU A 108 -11.66 11.68 14.31
N GLU A 109 -10.44 11.80 14.81
CA GLU A 109 -10.17 11.85 16.26
C GLU A 109 -10.83 13.07 16.91
N LYS A 110 -10.70 14.25 16.32
CA LYS A 110 -11.38 15.47 16.80
C LYS A 110 -12.89 15.35 16.73
N ASP A 111 -13.41 14.78 15.64
CA ASP A 111 -14.85 14.60 15.44
C ASP A 111 -15.44 13.61 16.46
N LEU A 112 -14.68 12.60 16.89
CA LEU A 112 -15.05 11.63 17.94
C LEU A 112 -14.96 12.20 19.38
N LEU A 113 -14.09 13.18 19.63
CA LEU A 113 -13.97 13.84 20.94
C LEU A 113 -15.11 14.83 21.21
N ASP A 114 -15.78 15.33 20.17
CA ASP A 114 -16.89 16.27 20.31
C ASP A 114 -18.20 15.52 20.65
N ASN A 115 -18.35 15.18 21.92
CA ASN A 115 -19.48 14.43 22.50
C ASN A 115 -20.88 15.07 22.32
N ARG A 116 -20.98 16.23 21.66
CA ARG A 116 -22.23 16.96 21.44
C ARG A 116 -22.97 16.55 20.16
N ASN A 117 -22.36 15.77 19.27
CA ASN A 117 -22.93 15.46 17.95
C ASN A 117 -22.95 13.94 17.64
N GLN A 118 -24.08 13.28 17.89
CA GLN A 118 -24.31 11.86 17.54
C GLN A 118 -24.07 11.58 16.05
N ASN A 119 -24.33 12.54 15.16
CA ASN A 119 -24.11 12.42 13.72
C ASN A 119 -22.64 12.11 13.32
N ARG A 120 -21.66 12.48 14.17
CA ARG A 120 -20.23 12.25 13.88
C ARG A 120 -19.78 10.82 14.19
N ASP A 121 -20.30 10.22 15.27
CA ASP A 121 -20.10 8.80 15.54
C ASP A 121 -20.60 7.94 14.38
N ASP A 122 -21.75 8.32 13.80
CA ASP A 122 -22.33 7.63 12.65
C ASP A 122 -21.52 7.80 11.36
N LEU A 123 -20.80 8.92 11.19
CA LEU A 123 -19.87 9.07 10.08
C LEU A 123 -18.69 8.09 10.23
N VAL A 124 -18.10 7.98 11.42
CA VAL A 124 -17.00 7.05 11.68
C VAL A 124 -17.45 5.61 11.49
N LYS A 125 -18.63 5.24 12.02
CA LYS A 125 -19.23 3.92 11.79
C LYS A 125 -19.46 3.63 10.32
N ARG A 126 -19.96 4.59 9.54
CA ARG A 126 -20.14 4.44 8.09
C ARG A 126 -18.82 4.28 7.35
N ILE A 127 -17.81 5.09 7.66
CA ILE A 127 -16.46 4.95 7.07
C ILE A 127 -15.89 3.56 7.37
N LEU A 128 -16.01 3.10 8.61
CA LEU A 128 -15.51 1.81 9.05
C LEU A 128 -16.27 0.63 8.44
N GLY A 129 -17.60 0.66 8.52
CA GLY A 129 -18.47 -0.40 8.01
C GLY A 129 -18.44 -0.45 6.49
N ASP A 130 -18.72 0.66 5.81
CA ASP A 130 -18.94 0.68 4.37
C ASP A 130 -17.63 0.53 3.56
N LEU A 131 -16.50 1.07 4.06
CA LEU A 131 -15.23 0.98 3.34
C LEU A 131 -14.39 -0.22 3.75
N PHE A 132 -14.47 -0.64 5.01
CA PHE A 132 -13.52 -1.60 5.59
C PHE A 132 -14.21 -2.82 6.22
N SER A 133 -15.53 -2.91 6.20
CA SER A 133 -16.29 -4.00 6.86
C SER A 133 -16.01 -4.12 8.37
N ILE A 134 -15.63 -3.00 9.00
CA ILE A 134 -15.33 -2.94 10.42
C ILE A 134 -16.60 -2.53 11.18
N SER A 135 -17.14 -3.44 11.97
CA SER A 135 -18.25 -3.16 12.88
C SER A 135 -17.73 -2.67 14.22
N ILE A 136 -18.17 -1.49 14.66
CA ILE A 136 -17.87 -0.96 16.00
C ILE A 136 -19.14 -0.49 16.70
N GLU A 137 -19.17 -0.67 18.02
CA GLU A 137 -20.24 -0.19 18.89
C GLU A 137 -19.70 0.84 19.87
N LYS A 138 -20.45 1.89 20.15
CA LYS A 138 -20.07 2.87 21.17
C LYS A 138 -20.50 2.35 22.54
N LYS A 139 -19.55 2.20 23.47
CA LYS A 139 -19.77 1.82 24.88
C LYS A 139 -19.21 2.92 25.78
N GLY A 140 -20.07 3.86 26.16
CA GLY A 140 -19.66 5.07 26.90
C GLY A 140 -18.68 5.92 26.08
N ASP A 141 -17.52 6.23 26.65
CA ASP A 141 -16.44 7.00 26.00
C ASP A 141 -15.47 6.12 25.18
N LYS A 142 -15.78 4.84 25.00
CA LYS A 142 -14.98 3.87 24.25
C LYS A 142 -15.76 3.25 23.10
N PHE A 143 -15.01 2.64 22.19
CA PHE A 143 -15.55 1.80 21.13
C PHE A 143 -15.25 0.33 21.40
N ALA A 144 -16.23 -0.52 21.17
CA ALA A 144 -16.13 -1.96 21.21
C ALA A 144 -16.02 -2.48 19.77
N ILE A 145 -14.96 -3.24 19.48
CA ILE A 145 -14.73 -3.90 18.19
C ILE A 145 -14.69 -5.42 18.40
N PRO A 146 -15.31 -6.24 17.54
CA PRO A 146 -15.18 -7.70 17.63
C PRO A 146 -13.71 -8.13 17.62
N ILE A 147 -13.36 -9.14 18.44
CA ILE A 147 -11.96 -9.64 18.51
C ILE A 147 -11.43 -10.04 17.13
N SER A 148 -12.27 -10.64 16.28
CA SER A 148 -11.89 -11.02 14.90
C SER A 148 -11.40 -9.82 14.10
N ASN A 149 -12.19 -8.74 14.07
CA ASN A 149 -11.86 -7.51 13.34
C ASN A 149 -10.63 -6.84 13.96
N PHE A 150 -10.51 -6.83 15.29
CA PHE A 150 -9.33 -6.30 15.96
C PHE A 150 -8.06 -7.03 15.54
N LEU A 151 -8.06 -8.36 15.52
CA LEU A 151 -6.90 -9.17 15.12
C LEU A 151 -6.54 -8.98 13.64
N GLU A 152 -7.54 -8.93 12.78
CA GLU A 152 -7.36 -8.72 11.34
C GLU A 152 -6.65 -7.39 11.05
N HIS A 153 -7.12 -6.30 11.65
CA HIS A 153 -6.59 -4.97 11.37
C HIS A 153 -5.38 -4.59 12.23
N SER A 154 -5.15 -5.26 13.37
CA SER A 154 -3.98 -5.01 14.23
C SER A 154 -2.74 -5.83 13.85
N ILE A 155 -2.82 -6.75 12.87
CA ILE A 155 -1.72 -7.67 12.50
C ILE A 155 -0.39 -6.98 12.15
N ASN A 156 -0.45 -5.73 11.68
CA ASN A 156 0.73 -4.95 11.28
C ASN A 156 1.25 -4.00 12.36
N PHE A 157 0.69 -4.07 13.56
CA PHE A 157 1.12 -3.31 14.73
C PHE A 157 2.00 -4.21 15.58
N HIS A 158 3.24 -3.78 15.77
CA HIS A 158 4.24 -4.56 16.51
C HIS A 158 4.41 -4.05 17.95
N GLU A 159 3.84 -2.88 18.25
CA GLU A 159 3.86 -2.26 19.56
C GLU A 159 3.03 -3.10 20.56
N LYS A 160 3.52 -3.21 21.80
CA LYS A 160 2.94 -4.13 22.80
C LYS A 160 1.46 -3.85 23.10
N GLU A 161 1.05 -2.59 23.06
CA GLU A 161 -0.32 -2.12 23.33
C GLU A 161 -1.37 -2.64 22.33
N TRP A 162 -0.94 -3.11 21.15
CA TRP A 162 -1.82 -3.69 20.13
C TRP A 162 -1.92 -5.21 20.23
N LYS A 163 -1.12 -5.85 21.09
CA LYS A 163 -1.25 -7.30 21.32
C LYS A 163 -2.53 -7.57 22.11
N LEU A 164 -3.34 -8.51 21.62
CA LEU A 164 -4.63 -8.85 22.25
C LEU A 164 -4.50 -9.15 23.76
N VAL A 165 -3.43 -9.81 24.17
CA VAL A 165 -3.14 -10.13 25.59
C VAL A 165 -3.01 -8.88 26.49
N ASN A 166 -2.76 -7.71 25.91
CA ASN A 166 -2.64 -6.43 26.61
C ASN A 166 -3.86 -5.53 26.41
N ARG A 167 -4.97 -6.06 25.89
CA ARG A 167 -6.22 -5.32 25.66
C ARG A 167 -7.26 -5.61 26.72
N LEU A 168 -8.14 -4.65 26.96
CA LEU A 168 -9.38 -4.87 27.70
C LEU A 168 -10.40 -5.56 26.78
N VAL A 169 -10.88 -6.72 27.21
CA VAL A 169 -11.82 -7.55 26.45
C VAL A 169 -13.06 -7.83 27.29
N GLU A 170 -14.24 -7.56 26.73
CA GLU A 170 -15.54 -7.76 27.37
C GLU A 170 -16.52 -8.36 26.35
N ASP A 171 -17.15 -9.48 26.70
CA ASP A 171 -18.18 -10.16 25.90
C ASP A 171 -17.80 -10.43 24.43
N GLY A 172 -16.52 -10.74 24.17
CA GLY A 172 -16.03 -11.00 22.81
C GLY A 172 -15.63 -9.75 22.02
N TYR A 173 -15.58 -8.59 22.68
CA TYR A 173 -15.17 -7.32 22.08
C TYR A 173 -13.91 -6.77 22.75
N VAL A 174 -13.03 -6.17 21.95
CA VAL A 174 -11.91 -5.37 22.42
C VAL A 174 -12.37 -3.93 22.61
N LEU A 175 -12.07 -3.33 23.76
CA LEU A 175 -12.36 -1.93 24.02
C LEU A 175 -11.20 -1.04 23.57
N LEU A 176 -11.52 -0.04 22.76
CA LEU A 176 -10.61 0.95 22.18
C LEU A 176 -11.04 2.37 22.60
N SER A 177 -10.08 3.24 22.86
CA SER A 177 -10.30 4.68 22.91
C SER A 177 -10.57 5.27 21.52
N ASN A 178 -11.00 6.53 21.46
CA ASN A 178 -11.20 7.26 20.20
C ASN A 178 -9.92 7.24 19.34
N HIS A 179 -8.77 7.57 19.94
CA HIS A 179 -7.47 7.57 19.25
C HIS A 179 -7.15 6.17 18.70
N GLU A 180 -7.28 5.12 19.50
CA GLU A 180 -6.99 3.74 19.06
C GLU A 180 -7.93 3.30 17.94
N THR A 181 -9.20 3.65 17.99
CA THR A 181 -10.19 3.30 16.96
C THR A 181 -9.80 3.87 15.61
N VAL A 182 -9.41 5.15 15.57
CA VAL A 182 -9.00 5.79 14.32
C VAL A 182 -7.60 5.34 13.88
N ARG A 183 -6.69 5.12 14.84
CA ARG A 183 -5.33 4.64 14.57
C ARG A 183 -5.32 3.26 13.91
N LEU A 184 -6.24 2.38 14.32
CA LEU A 184 -6.40 1.03 13.78
C LEU A 184 -6.63 1.05 12.26
N ILE A 185 -7.39 2.04 11.77
CA ILE A 185 -7.76 2.13 10.35
C ILE A 185 -6.86 3.00 9.50
N ARG A 186 -5.85 3.66 10.09
CA ARG A 186 -4.88 4.48 9.32
C ARG A 186 -4.29 3.70 8.15
N LYS A 187 -3.94 2.43 8.36
CA LYS A 187 -3.38 1.59 7.31
C LYS A 187 -4.41 1.32 6.21
N GLU A 188 -5.66 0.99 6.59
CA GLU A 188 -6.73 0.74 5.63
C GLU A 188 -7.09 1.98 4.81
N LEU A 189 -7.18 3.15 5.46
CA LEU A 189 -7.34 4.44 4.78
C LEU A 189 -6.19 4.70 3.80
N SER A 190 -4.95 4.46 4.21
CA SER A 190 -3.79 4.62 3.32
C SER A 190 -3.83 3.65 2.14
N ASN A 191 -4.28 2.42 2.35
CA ASN A 191 -4.41 1.43 1.27
C ASN A 191 -5.53 1.82 0.30
N PHE A 192 -6.66 2.29 0.83
CA PHE A 192 -7.80 2.76 0.06
C PHE A 192 -7.46 3.98 -0.80
N ILE A 193 -6.78 4.98 -0.24
CA ILE A 193 -6.34 6.16 -1.00
C ILE A 193 -5.37 5.75 -2.09
N ASN A 194 -4.45 4.83 -1.80
CA ASN A 194 -3.48 4.32 -2.77
C ASN A 194 -4.17 3.56 -3.91
N SER A 195 -5.11 2.66 -3.60
CA SER A 195 -5.88 1.93 -4.61
C SER A 195 -6.70 2.88 -5.49
N LYS A 196 -7.32 3.91 -4.88
CA LYS A 196 -8.05 4.95 -5.60
C LYS A 196 -7.17 5.78 -6.53
N VAL A 197 -5.97 6.17 -6.09
CA VAL A 197 -4.99 6.83 -6.97
C VAL A 197 -4.66 5.92 -8.14
N ASN A 198 -4.40 4.63 -7.88
CA ASN A 198 -4.01 3.68 -8.93
C ASN A 198 -5.15 3.34 -9.90
N SER A 199 -6.41 3.33 -9.46
CA SER A 199 -7.56 3.02 -10.32
C SER A 199 -7.92 4.15 -11.30
N VAL A 200 -7.52 5.39 -11.01
CA VAL A 200 -7.71 6.52 -11.92
C VAL A 200 -6.94 6.26 -13.23
N LYS A 201 -7.57 6.47 -14.37
CA LYS A 201 -6.87 6.41 -15.67
C LYS A 201 -5.90 7.58 -15.77
N THR A 202 -4.68 7.33 -16.23
CA THR A 202 -3.71 8.41 -16.44
C THR A 202 -4.23 9.32 -17.56
N PRO A 203 -4.49 10.61 -17.28
CA PRO A 203 -4.93 11.54 -18.32
C PRO A 203 -3.77 11.86 -19.27
N GLN A 204 -4.09 12.44 -20.43
CA GLN A 204 -3.07 13.12 -21.24
C GLN A 204 -2.50 14.29 -20.44
N MET A 205 -1.23 14.64 -20.67
CA MET A 205 -0.57 15.75 -19.99
C MET A 205 -1.31 17.06 -20.28
N PRO A 206 -1.96 17.70 -19.28
CA PRO A 206 -2.61 18.99 -19.48
C PRO A 206 -1.56 20.09 -19.59
N GLN A 207 -1.85 21.11 -20.41
CA GLN A 207 -0.97 22.27 -20.55
C GLN A 207 -0.73 22.94 -19.18
N GLY A 208 0.53 23.21 -18.85
CA GLY A 208 0.92 23.87 -17.60
C GLY A 208 1.27 22.93 -16.45
N PHE A 209 1.11 21.61 -16.62
CA PHE A 209 1.44 20.60 -15.59
C PHE A 209 2.88 20.07 -15.72
N GLU A 210 3.54 20.30 -16.86
CA GLU A 210 4.81 19.67 -17.26
C GLU A 210 5.93 19.93 -16.24
N GLU A 211 6.02 21.17 -15.75
CA GLU A 211 7.04 21.57 -14.79
C GLU A 211 6.86 20.85 -13.44
N TYR A 212 5.62 20.78 -12.95
CA TYR A 212 5.27 20.12 -11.70
C TYR A 212 5.57 18.62 -11.77
N VAL A 213 5.14 17.95 -12.85
CA VAL A 213 5.39 16.52 -13.07
C VAL A 213 6.89 16.23 -13.16
N THR A 214 7.65 17.09 -13.83
CA THR A 214 9.12 16.97 -13.93
C THR A 214 9.78 17.08 -12.56
N LYS A 215 9.38 18.06 -11.74
CA LYS A 215 9.87 18.24 -10.37
C LYS A 215 9.54 17.03 -9.48
N LEU A 216 8.30 16.54 -9.53
CA LEU A 216 7.89 15.35 -8.78
C LEU A 216 8.63 14.10 -9.23
N THR A 217 8.86 13.92 -10.53
CA THR A 217 9.61 12.77 -11.06
C THR A 217 11.04 12.77 -10.54
N LYS A 218 11.73 13.93 -10.56
CA LYS A 218 13.07 14.07 -9.98
C LYS A 218 13.09 13.77 -8.49
N LEU A 219 12.09 14.26 -7.75
CA LEU A 219 11.94 13.99 -6.32
C LEU A 219 11.71 12.51 -6.03
N GLY A 220 10.80 11.85 -6.76
CA GLY A 220 10.51 10.43 -6.63
C GLY A 220 11.74 9.56 -6.86
N LYS A 221 12.58 9.92 -7.84
CA LYS A 221 13.86 9.24 -8.11
C LYS A 221 14.84 9.30 -6.94
N LYS A 222 14.85 10.37 -6.13
CA LYS A 222 15.70 10.44 -4.91
C LYS A 222 15.34 9.36 -3.89
N PHE A 223 14.07 8.94 -3.85
CA PHE A 223 13.59 7.87 -2.98
C PHE A 223 13.71 6.47 -3.60
N SER A 224 14.01 6.40 -4.89
CA SER A 224 14.26 5.14 -5.59
C SER A 224 15.74 4.80 -5.43
N VAL A 225 16.05 3.85 -4.56
CA VAL A 225 17.40 3.28 -4.52
C VAL A 225 17.57 2.46 -5.81
N PRO A 226 18.53 2.79 -6.70
CA PRO A 226 18.82 1.94 -7.84
C PRO A 226 19.35 0.61 -7.32
N MET A 227 18.50 -0.42 -7.34
CA MET A 227 18.86 -1.75 -6.93
C MET A 227 19.58 -2.42 -8.11
N ILE A 228 20.91 -2.51 -8.04
CA ILE A 228 21.66 -3.37 -8.96
C ILE A 228 21.27 -4.80 -8.60
N GLN A 229 20.49 -5.45 -9.45
CA GLN A 229 20.27 -6.88 -9.32
C GLN A 229 21.52 -7.59 -9.82
N SER A 230 22.23 -8.29 -8.92
CA SER A 230 23.21 -9.27 -9.36
C SER A 230 22.51 -10.34 -10.21
N THR A 231 23.16 -10.74 -11.31
CA THR A 231 22.77 -11.89 -12.13
C THR A 231 23.18 -13.21 -11.49
N GLU A 232 23.97 -13.18 -10.40
CA GLU A 232 24.39 -14.38 -9.69
C GLU A 232 23.29 -14.93 -8.78
N TYR A 233 23.12 -16.25 -8.81
CA TYR A 233 22.26 -16.95 -7.87
C TYR A 233 22.89 -17.00 -6.46
N PRO A 234 22.08 -16.90 -5.39
CA PRO A 234 22.54 -17.23 -4.05
C PRO A 234 23.01 -18.68 -3.96
N PRO A 235 23.91 -19.02 -3.04
CA PRO A 235 24.47 -20.37 -2.92
C PRO A 235 23.40 -21.45 -2.70
N CYS A 236 22.31 -21.14 -1.98
CA CYS A 236 21.19 -22.08 -1.81
C CYS A 236 20.47 -22.43 -3.12
N ILE A 237 20.38 -21.49 -4.05
CA ILE A 237 19.78 -21.72 -5.38
C ILE A 237 20.78 -22.43 -6.30
N LYS A 238 22.07 -22.07 -6.23
CA LYS A 238 23.13 -22.79 -6.97
C LYS A 238 23.14 -24.27 -6.59
N HIS A 239 23.15 -24.57 -5.29
CA HIS A 239 23.13 -25.94 -4.80
C HIS A 239 21.88 -26.71 -5.27
N ALA A 240 20.71 -26.10 -5.25
CA ALA A 240 19.48 -26.73 -5.73
C ALA A 240 19.54 -27.09 -7.22
N ILE A 241 20.15 -26.23 -8.04
CA ILE A 241 20.37 -26.50 -9.47
C ILE A 241 21.39 -27.62 -9.64
N GLU A 242 22.52 -27.58 -8.93
CA GLU A 242 23.57 -28.60 -9.00
C GLU A 242 23.08 -30.00 -8.63
N VAL A 243 22.24 -30.13 -7.60
CA VAL A 243 21.61 -31.40 -7.20
C VAL A 243 20.78 -31.96 -8.35
N LEU A 244 19.97 -31.12 -9.01
CA LEU A 244 19.16 -31.54 -10.15
C LEU A 244 20.03 -31.85 -11.38
N GLU A 245 21.06 -31.07 -11.66
CA GLU A 245 21.98 -31.33 -12.78
C GLU A 245 22.69 -32.69 -12.63
N LYS A 246 23.04 -33.08 -11.40
CA LYS A 246 23.61 -34.40 -11.07
C LYS A 246 22.60 -35.56 -11.16
N GLY A 247 21.32 -35.27 -11.36
CA GLY A 247 20.24 -36.27 -11.36
C GLY A 247 19.90 -36.78 -9.96
N GLU A 248 20.30 -36.06 -8.92
CA GLU A 248 20.00 -36.39 -7.54
C GLU A 248 18.59 -35.90 -7.14
N ASN A 249 18.04 -36.50 -6.09
CA ASN A 249 16.72 -36.13 -5.61
C ASN A 249 16.75 -34.83 -4.78
N LEU A 250 16.34 -33.72 -5.36
CA LEU A 250 16.08 -32.49 -4.61
C LEU A 250 14.81 -32.64 -3.76
N PRO A 251 14.83 -32.40 -2.43
CA PRO A 251 13.65 -32.55 -1.58
C PRO A 251 12.55 -31.55 -1.96
N HIS A 252 11.31 -31.84 -1.56
CA HIS A 252 10.15 -31.00 -1.88
C HIS A 252 10.33 -29.53 -1.48
N SER A 253 10.89 -29.27 -0.28
CA SER A 253 11.24 -27.92 0.19
C SER A 253 12.27 -27.23 -0.71
N GLY A 254 13.24 -27.98 -1.23
CA GLY A 254 14.25 -27.47 -2.18
C GLY A 254 13.64 -27.12 -3.53
N ARG A 255 12.72 -27.96 -4.04
CA ARG A 255 11.97 -27.69 -5.27
C ARG A 255 11.10 -26.44 -5.13
N PHE A 256 10.41 -26.31 -4.00
CA PHE A 256 9.61 -25.13 -3.68
C PHE A 256 10.47 -23.86 -3.61
N LEU A 257 11.63 -23.90 -2.94
CA LEU A 257 12.59 -22.80 -2.91
C LEU A 257 13.01 -22.39 -4.34
N LEU A 258 13.47 -23.35 -5.15
CA LEU A 258 13.96 -23.08 -6.50
C LEU A 258 12.86 -22.45 -7.38
N ALA A 259 11.67 -23.06 -7.38
CA ALA A 259 10.52 -22.58 -8.15
C ALA A 259 10.10 -21.16 -7.73
N THR A 260 9.85 -20.93 -6.45
CA THR A 260 9.36 -19.63 -5.96
C THR A 260 10.40 -18.52 -6.09
N TYR A 261 11.70 -18.83 -5.97
CA TYR A 261 12.77 -17.87 -6.24
C TYR A 261 12.81 -17.44 -7.71
N LEU A 262 12.79 -18.39 -8.66
CA LEU A 262 12.88 -18.10 -10.09
C LEU A 262 11.63 -17.35 -10.59
N LEU A 263 10.44 -17.74 -10.11
CA LEU A 263 9.19 -17.03 -10.37
C LEU A 263 9.23 -15.60 -9.80
N SER A 264 9.78 -15.41 -8.60
CA SER A 264 9.94 -14.09 -7.98
C SER A 264 10.94 -13.20 -8.74
N LYS A 265 11.92 -13.80 -9.43
CA LYS A 265 12.84 -13.12 -10.35
C LYS A 265 12.25 -12.86 -11.74
N GLY A 266 11.01 -13.29 -11.98
CA GLY A 266 10.27 -13.03 -13.22
C GLY A 266 10.67 -13.95 -14.38
N LYS A 267 11.28 -15.11 -14.10
CA LYS A 267 11.54 -16.10 -15.16
C LYS A 267 10.22 -16.73 -15.62
N PRO A 268 10.01 -16.91 -16.94
CA PRO A 268 8.82 -17.56 -17.44
C PRO A 268 8.84 -19.05 -17.07
N ILE A 269 7.65 -19.64 -16.93
CA ILE A 269 7.49 -21.04 -16.52
C ILE A 269 8.19 -21.99 -17.50
N ASP A 270 8.15 -21.67 -18.79
CA ASP A 270 8.83 -22.46 -19.84
C ASP A 270 10.35 -22.53 -19.67
N ASP A 271 10.97 -21.53 -19.04
CA ASP A 271 12.41 -21.56 -18.73
C ASP A 271 12.71 -22.32 -17.43
N ILE A 272 11.71 -22.47 -16.54
CA ILE A 272 11.87 -23.10 -15.22
C ILE A 272 11.67 -24.61 -15.32
N VAL A 273 10.67 -25.07 -16.09
CA VAL A 273 10.34 -26.51 -16.25
C VAL A 273 11.56 -27.37 -16.60
N PRO A 274 12.45 -26.99 -17.54
CA PRO A 274 13.60 -27.81 -17.92
C PRO A 274 14.58 -28.08 -16.78
N LEU A 275 14.66 -27.21 -15.77
CA LEU A 275 15.58 -27.38 -14.64
C LEU A 275 15.23 -28.61 -13.80
N PHE A 276 13.98 -29.07 -13.82
CA PHE A 276 13.52 -30.22 -13.05
C PHE A 276 13.61 -31.53 -13.84
N LYS A 277 14.00 -31.51 -15.12
CA LYS A 277 13.94 -32.68 -16.02
C LYS A 277 14.74 -33.89 -15.53
N ASN A 278 15.84 -33.63 -14.82
CA ASN A 278 16.73 -34.65 -14.29
C ASN A 278 16.30 -35.18 -12.92
N ALA A 279 15.20 -34.68 -12.34
CA ALA A 279 14.68 -35.20 -11.08
C ALA A 279 14.17 -36.65 -11.28
N PRO A 280 14.41 -37.58 -10.33
CA PRO A 280 14.03 -38.99 -10.49
C PRO A 280 12.53 -39.24 -10.73
N ASP A 281 11.67 -38.36 -10.22
CA ASP A 281 10.21 -38.42 -10.30
C ASP A 281 9.63 -37.36 -11.27
N TYR A 282 10.46 -36.85 -12.20
CA TYR A 282 10.05 -35.78 -13.10
C TYR A 282 8.87 -36.19 -14.00
N ASN A 283 7.83 -35.35 -13.98
CA ASN A 283 6.74 -35.39 -14.94
C ASN A 283 6.40 -33.97 -15.37
N GLU A 284 6.63 -33.66 -16.64
CA GLU A 284 6.49 -32.31 -17.18
C GLU A 284 5.11 -31.69 -16.94
N LYS A 285 4.03 -32.48 -17.12
CA LYS A 285 2.66 -31.98 -16.93
C LYS A 285 2.42 -31.59 -15.47
N ILE A 286 2.89 -32.42 -14.54
CA ILE A 286 2.74 -32.18 -13.10
C ILE A 286 3.61 -30.97 -12.68
N THR A 287 4.87 -30.91 -13.10
CA THR A 287 5.77 -29.80 -12.78
C THR A 287 5.21 -28.47 -13.29
N ARG A 288 4.73 -28.42 -14.54
CA ARG A 288 4.12 -27.22 -15.12
C ARG A 288 2.88 -26.79 -14.33
N TYR A 289 2.02 -27.73 -13.96
CA TYR A 289 0.85 -27.45 -13.12
C TYR A 289 1.24 -26.86 -11.75
N GLN A 290 2.23 -27.45 -11.09
CA GLN A 290 2.75 -26.95 -9.81
C GLN A 290 3.33 -25.53 -9.94
N LEU A 291 4.08 -25.26 -11.01
CA LEU A 291 4.64 -23.93 -11.25
C LEU A 291 3.56 -22.87 -11.52
N ASN A 292 2.54 -23.19 -12.32
CA ASN A 292 1.38 -22.31 -12.55
C ASN A 292 0.64 -22.00 -11.24
N HIS A 293 0.45 -23.00 -10.38
CA HIS A 293 -0.16 -22.81 -9.06
C HIS A 293 0.70 -21.90 -8.17
N LEU A 294 2.02 -22.08 -8.15
CA LEU A 294 2.92 -21.22 -7.39
C LEU A 294 2.95 -19.77 -7.90
N ALA A 295 2.81 -19.59 -9.21
CA ALA A 295 2.74 -18.27 -9.86
C ALA A 295 1.44 -17.52 -9.55
N GLY A 296 0.38 -18.23 -9.13
CA GLY A 296 -0.96 -17.68 -8.94
C GLY A 296 -1.82 -17.70 -10.22
N ASP A 297 -1.37 -18.38 -11.28
CA ASP A 297 -2.06 -18.44 -12.58
C ASP A 297 -3.14 -19.55 -12.62
N SER A 298 -3.34 -20.26 -11.51
CA SER A 298 -4.31 -21.36 -11.39
C SER A 298 -4.84 -21.46 -9.95
N GLY A 299 -6.09 -21.90 -9.78
CA GLY A 299 -6.71 -22.09 -8.45
C GLY A 299 -7.14 -20.78 -7.77
N SER A 300 -6.80 -20.61 -6.48
CA SER A 300 -7.22 -19.46 -5.64
C SER A 300 -6.58 -18.11 -5.98
N GLY A 301 -5.68 -18.07 -6.99
CA GLY A 301 -4.95 -16.86 -7.37
C GLY A 301 -3.83 -16.45 -6.40
N THR A 302 -3.49 -17.30 -5.42
CA THR A 302 -2.46 -16.98 -4.42
C THR A 302 -1.06 -17.16 -4.99
N LYS A 303 -0.30 -16.07 -5.10
CA LYS A 303 1.12 -16.11 -5.51
C LYS A 303 2.02 -16.45 -4.33
N TYR A 304 2.73 -17.57 -4.45
CA TYR A 304 3.64 -18.04 -3.40
C TYR A 304 4.96 -17.27 -3.42
N SER A 305 5.52 -17.05 -2.22
CA SER A 305 6.76 -16.28 -2.02
C SER A 305 7.95 -17.17 -1.70
N CYS A 306 9.15 -16.74 -2.10
CA CYS A 306 10.41 -17.39 -1.75
C CYS A 306 10.59 -17.47 -0.22
N PRO A 307 10.91 -18.64 0.36
CA PRO A 307 11.17 -18.80 1.80
C PRO A 307 12.26 -17.86 2.33
N SER A 308 12.20 -17.51 3.63
CA SER A 308 13.23 -16.72 4.32
C SER A 308 14.51 -17.52 4.55
N CYS A 309 15.64 -16.84 4.75
CA CYS A 309 16.92 -17.48 5.07
C CYS A 309 16.83 -18.35 6.33
N GLU A 310 16.19 -17.83 7.39
CA GLU A 310 15.90 -18.59 8.62
C GLU A 310 15.11 -19.88 8.32
N LYS A 311 14.11 -19.81 7.43
CA LYS A 311 13.35 -21.01 7.05
C LYS A 311 14.24 -22.02 6.32
N LEU A 312 15.13 -21.55 5.46
CA LEU A 312 16.08 -22.43 4.76
C LEU A 312 17.07 -23.09 5.71
N GLU A 313 17.54 -22.39 6.75
CA GLU A 313 18.39 -22.97 7.79
C GLU A 313 17.67 -24.14 8.49
N THR A 314 16.41 -23.93 8.92
CA THR A 314 15.64 -25.01 9.56
C THR A 314 15.38 -26.23 8.66
N GLN A 315 15.49 -26.06 7.34
CA GLN A 315 15.24 -27.10 6.35
C GLN A 315 16.53 -27.69 5.76
N ASN A 316 17.71 -27.31 6.27
CA ASN A 316 19.02 -27.70 5.73
C ASN A 316 19.20 -27.33 4.24
N LEU A 317 18.64 -26.20 3.83
CA LEU A 317 18.72 -25.65 2.48
C LEU A 317 19.54 -24.34 2.41
N CYS A 318 20.11 -23.90 3.53
CA CYS A 318 20.96 -22.72 3.61
C CYS A 318 22.44 -23.09 3.47
N PHE A 319 23.08 -22.59 2.41
CA PHE A 319 24.50 -22.80 2.12
C PHE A 319 25.24 -21.46 2.23
N ALA A 320 25.09 -20.78 3.37
CA ALA A 320 25.53 -19.40 3.55
C ALA A 320 27.05 -19.25 3.30
N ILE A 321 27.40 -18.21 2.54
CA ILE A 321 28.77 -17.73 2.32
C ILE A 321 28.90 -16.30 2.88
N PRO A 322 30.10 -15.72 3.03
CA PRO A 322 30.26 -14.37 3.58
C PRO A 322 29.38 -13.30 2.91
N GLU A 323 29.10 -13.43 1.61
CA GLU A 323 28.23 -12.55 0.82
C GLU A 323 26.73 -12.66 1.20
N CYS A 324 26.34 -13.67 1.97
CA CYS A 324 25.01 -13.80 2.54
C CYS A 324 24.84 -12.99 3.84
N ASN A 325 25.90 -12.41 4.40
CA ASN A 325 25.81 -11.71 5.68
C ASN A 325 24.81 -10.54 5.63
N GLY A 326 23.86 -10.55 6.56
CA GLY A 326 22.86 -9.49 6.71
C GLY A 326 21.64 -9.58 5.79
N ILE A 327 21.52 -10.64 4.97
CA ILE A 327 20.29 -10.89 4.20
C ILE A 327 19.31 -11.74 5.00
N ILE A 328 18.02 -11.45 4.88
CA ILE A 328 16.92 -12.21 5.53
C ILE A 328 16.13 -13.08 4.54
N ASN A 329 16.39 -12.93 3.24
CA ASN A 329 15.74 -13.69 2.18
C ASN A 329 16.70 -13.89 0.99
N PRO A 330 16.70 -15.05 0.31
CA PRO A 330 17.55 -15.30 -0.87
C PRO A 330 17.39 -14.26 -1.98
N LEU A 331 16.20 -13.66 -2.13
CA LEU A 331 15.96 -12.60 -3.11
C LEU A 331 16.79 -11.34 -2.85
N GLN A 332 17.33 -11.17 -1.64
CA GLN A 332 18.20 -10.07 -1.25
C GLN A 332 19.66 -10.29 -1.64
N PHE A 333 20.06 -11.51 -2.01
CA PHE A 333 21.44 -11.84 -2.35
C PHE A 333 21.94 -11.02 -3.54
N GLY A 334 23.18 -10.55 -3.45
CA GLY A 334 23.82 -9.72 -4.47
C GLY A 334 23.23 -8.32 -4.65
N ARG A 335 22.22 -7.91 -3.86
CA ARG A 335 21.72 -6.53 -3.86
C ARG A 335 22.66 -5.66 -3.04
N LYS A 336 23.60 -5.01 -3.73
CA LYS A 336 24.42 -3.95 -3.13
C LYS A 336 23.62 -2.65 -3.12
N ARG A 337 23.52 -2.01 -1.95
CA ARG A 337 23.10 -0.60 -1.87
C ARG A 337 24.23 0.23 -2.48
N LYS A 338 23.92 1.08 -3.45
CA LYS A 338 24.85 2.13 -3.88
C LYS A 338 24.93 3.21 -2.82
#